data_AF-E1X1H1-F1
#
_entry.id   AF-E1X1H1-F1
#
_cell.length_a   1.000
_cell.length_b   1.000
_cell.length_c   1.000
_cell.angle_alpha   90.00
_cell.angle_beta   90.00
_cell.angle_gamma   90.00
#
_symmetry.space_group_name_H-M   'P 1'
#
loop_
_entity.id
_entity.type
_entity.pdbx_description
1 polymer ?
#
loop_
_entity_poly.entity_id
_entity_poly.type
_entity_poly.pdbx_seq_one_letter_code
_entity_poly.pdbx_strand_id
1 'polypeptide(L)'
;MNLKALGLLILMAAPTFVSAKSANIWSSIPFIRGADLCQYQQAYSQTRSEYMHDMTSMASELMQAGAKGKEALDMLLAFDALYDKNLRLAMQYKYMDVTLENTLKSYLDSYYTSYPVRDRKVRFRHMNDIRSVIRAINNNQRIGNMPADSYELVDYIAYGSYSLAPNCNGNIQVTITLVGSDGFTKNFAGLGKPSVVMSQIASRIFEEFERTKFPTTLNFNGRTITLLGSPNGSVGETFNPNDAARTCRYMGGRLPNSNELEMISAYGDWNGGIGIGRSVWAISSGSEALVYHPGLRNPSPVRRMSEVNTRKFKYYCIK
;
A
#
# COMPACT_ATOMS: atom_id res chain seq x y z
N MET A 1 58.68 7.25 35.44
CA MET A 1 58.78 7.52 33.99
C MET A 1 58.04 6.39 33.28
N ASN A 2 56.77 6.57 32.85
CA ASN A 2 56.32 7.12 31.54
C ASN A 2 56.86 6.28 30.37
N LEU A 3 56.12 5.75 29.39
CA LEU A 3 54.86 6.10 28.70
C LEU A 3 54.02 4.81 28.47
N LYS A 4 52.69 4.74 28.62
CA LYS A 4 51.56 5.32 27.84
C LYS A 4 51.49 4.94 26.33
N ALA A 5 50.59 3.98 26.05
CA ALA A 5 49.37 4.14 25.22
C ALA A 5 49.32 3.66 23.74
N LEU A 6 48.09 3.22 23.40
CA LEU A 6 47.46 2.87 22.11
C LEU A 6 47.86 1.53 21.46
N GLY A 7 46.99 0.58 21.13
CA GLY A 7 45.52 0.59 20.98
C GLY A 7 45.14 0.41 19.51
N LEU A 8 44.69 -0.79 19.11
CA LEU A 8 43.94 -0.97 17.85
C LEU A 8 42.95 -2.13 17.99
N LEU A 9 41.77 -1.81 18.52
CA LEU A 9 40.59 -2.66 18.46
C LEU A 9 39.94 -2.41 17.09
N ILE A 10 40.16 -3.33 16.14
CA ILE A 10 39.47 -3.28 14.84
C ILE A 10 38.03 -3.72 15.07
N LEU A 11 37.16 -2.74 15.31
CA LEU A 11 35.71 -2.91 15.20
C LEU A 11 35.41 -3.11 13.70
N MET A 12 35.28 -4.36 13.26
CA MET A 12 34.65 -4.66 11.98
C MET A 12 33.17 -4.30 12.10
N ALA A 13 32.83 -3.08 11.66
CA ALA A 13 31.46 -2.71 11.35
C ALA A 13 31.00 -3.57 10.17
N ALA A 14 30.43 -4.74 10.48
CA ALA A 14 29.65 -5.48 9.52
C ALA A 14 28.49 -4.55 9.09
N PRO A 15 28.29 -4.32 7.77
CA PRO A 15 27.09 -3.63 7.33
C PRO A 15 25.90 -4.45 7.80
N THR A 16 25.07 -3.87 8.66
CA THR A 16 23.80 -4.45 9.04
C THR A 16 22.98 -4.59 7.76
N PHE A 17 22.73 -5.82 7.35
CA PHE A 17 21.78 -6.12 6.30
C PHE A 17 20.42 -5.57 6.75
N VAL A 18 20.04 -4.39 6.27
CA VAL A 18 18.64 -3.95 6.34
C VAL A 18 17.89 -4.72 5.25
N SER A 19 17.77 -6.04 5.45
CA SER A 19 16.68 -6.77 4.82
C SER A 19 15.41 -6.17 5.38
N ALA A 20 14.50 -5.73 4.52
CA ALA A 20 13.16 -5.36 4.96
C ALA A 20 12.62 -6.51 5.83
N LYS A 21 12.39 -6.23 7.12
CA LYS A 21 11.96 -7.22 8.10
C LYS A 21 10.67 -7.84 7.58
N SER A 22 10.60 -9.17 7.51
CA SER A 22 9.35 -9.85 7.19
C SER A 22 8.25 -9.37 8.13
N ALA A 23 7.06 -9.15 7.61
CA ALA A 23 5.88 -8.81 8.38
C ALA A 23 5.02 -10.08 8.54
N ASN A 24 5.27 -10.83 9.60
CA ASN A 24 4.34 -11.84 10.06
C ASN A 24 3.19 -11.13 10.79
N ILE A 25 2.03 -11.05 10.15
CA ILE A 25 0.84 -10.40 10.68
C ILE A 25 -0.05 -11.47 11.32
N TRP A 26 -0.65 -11.17 12.47
CA TRP A 26 -1.69 -12.05 13.02
C TRP A 26 -2.81 -12.25 12.01
N SER A 27 -3.22 -13.52 11.82
CA SER A 27 -4.19 -13.87 10.79
C SER A 27 -5.57 -13.24 11.01
N SER A 28 -6.03 -13.04 12.25
CA SER A 28 -7.35 -12.46 12.51
C SER A 28 -7.23 -10.93 12.57
N ILE A 29 -8.04 -10.19 11.83
CA ILE A 29 -7.94 -8.72 11.75
C ILE A 29 -9.24 -8.09 12.25
N PRO A 30 -9.42 -7.88 13.57
CA PRO A 30 -10.65 -7.31 14.11
C PRO A 30 -11.01 -5.98 13.45
N PHE A 31 -12.27 -5.86 12.99
CA PHE A 31 -12.82 -4.60 12.49
C PHE A 31 -13.90 -4.09 13.43
N ILE A 32 -13.83 -2.80 13.74
CA ILE A 32 -14.84 -2.11 14.52
C ILE A 32 -15.66 -1.23 13.59
N ARG A 33 -16.99 -1.28 13.72
CA ARG A 33 -17.87 -0.36 12.99
C ARG A 33 -17.77 1.03 13.62
N GLY A 34 -17.39 2.01 12.82
CA GLY A 34 -17.41 3.43 13.15
C GLY A 34 -18.77 4.08 12.94
N ALA A 35 -18.82 5.40 13.12
CA ALA A 35 -20.04 6.18 12.94
C ALA A 35 -20.59 6.06 11.50
N ASP A 36 -21.90 6.22 11.36
CA ASP A 36 -22.54 6.38 10.06
C ASP A 36 -22.30 7.81 9.55
N LEU A 37 -21.30 8.00 8.70
CA LEU A 37 -20.96 9.34 8.20
C LEU A 37 -22.00 9.85 7.22
N CYS A 38 -22.79 8.98 6.60
CA CYS A 38 -23.93 9.38 5.77
C CYS A 38 -25.00 10.03 6.66
N GLN A 39 -25.42 9.36 7.73
CA GLN A 39 -26.37 9.95 8.68
C GLN A 39 -25.83 11.22 9.34
N TYR A 40 -24.54 11.23 9.71
CA TYR A 40 -23.91 12.43 10.23
C TYR A 40 -23.95 13.58 9.21
N GLN A 41 -23.58 13.33 7.96
CA GLN A 41 -23.67 14.36 6.93
C GLN A 41 -25.12 14.79 6.70
N GLN A 42 -26.09 13.89 6.66
CA GLN A 42 -27.50 14.27 6.53
C GLN A 42 -27.99 15.13 7.69
N ALA A 43 -27.53 14.87 8.92
CA ALA A 43 -27.91 15.63 10.10
C ALA A 43 -27.25 17.02 10.17
N TYR A 44 -26.02 17.17 9.65
CA TYR A 44 -25.21 18.39 9.77
C TYR A 44 -25.01 19.18 8.47
N SER A 45 -25.27 18.61 7.30
CA SER A 45 -25.45 19.37 6.06
C SER A 45 -26.83 20.00 6.10
N GLN A 46 -26.94 21.24 5.59
CA GLN A 46 -28.10 22.14 5.73
C GLN A 46 -29.35 21.69 4.93
N THR A 47 -29.73 20.42 5.00
CA THR A 47 -30.74 19.81 4.14
C THR A 47 -32.15 19.80 4.71
N ARG A 48 -32.41 20.31 5.93
CA ARG A 48 -33.81 20.39 6.39
C ARG A 48 -34.66 21.25 5.44
N SER A 49 -34.07 22.27 4.82
CA SER A 49 -34.74 23.12 3.83
C SER A 49 -34.77 22.51 2.42
N GLU A 50 -33.66 21.91 1.94
CA GLU A 50 -33.62 21.26 0.61
C GLU A 50 -34.48 19.99 0.56
N TYR A 51 -34.43 19.14 1.60
CA TYR A 51 -35.27 17.96 1.72
C TYR A 51 -36.76 18.33 1.78
N MET A 52 -37.13 19.38 2.54
CA MET A 52 -38.51 19.86 2.54
C MET A 52 -38.91 20.49 1.20
N HIS A 53 -37.99 21.12 0.48
CA HIS A 53 -38.25 21.67 -0.85
C HIS A 53 -38.48 20.57 -1.89
N ASP A 54 -37.64 19.53 -1.91
CA ASP A 54 -37.80 18.38 -2.82
C ASP A 54 -39.07 17.59 -2.51
N MET A 55 -39.39 17.40 -1.23
CA MET A 55 -40.60 16.69 -0.79
C MET A 55 -41.88 17.50 -1.10
N THR A 56 -41.83 18.83 -1.01
CA THR A 56 -42.95 19.71 -1.45
C THR A 56 -43.07 19.79 -2.97
N SER A 57 -41.96 19.78 -3.71
CA SER A 57 -41.95 19.72 -5.18
C SER A 57 -42.56 18.41 -5.68
N MET A 58 -42.14 17.28 -5.11
CA MET A 58 -42.65 15.95 -5.46
C MET A 58 -44.13 15.79 -5.09
N ALA A 59 -44.57 16.34 -3.95
CA ALA A 59 -45.98 16.39 -3.59
C ALA A 59 -46.81 17.26 -4.56
N SER A 60 -46.27 18.39 -5.02
CA SER A 60 -46.91 19.27 -6.00
C SER A 60 -47.05 18.60 -7.37
N GLU A 61 -46.03 17.91 -7.85
CA GLU A 61 -46.06 17.15 -9.11
C GLU A 61 -47.06 16.00 -9.07
N LEU A 62 -47.14 15.26 -7.96
CA LEU A 62 -48.13 14.19 -7.77
C LEU A 62 -49.57 14.72 -7.70
N MET A 63 -49.78 15.89 -7.08
CA MET A 63 -51.09 16.56 -7.08
C MET A 63 -51.48 17.06 -8.48
N GLN A 64 -50.53 17.59 -9.26
CA GLN A 64 -50.76 18.03 -10.64
C GLN A 64 -51.02 16.86 -11.60
N ALA A 65 -50.43 15.69 -11.36
CA ALA A 65 -50.67 14.46 -12.13
C ALA A 65 -52.03 13.78 -11.84
N GLY A 66 -52.88 14.37 -10.99
CA GLY A 66 -54.25 13.90 -10.76
C GLY A 66 -54.40 12.80 -9.70
N ALA A 67 -53.37 12.53 -8.91
CA ALA A 67 -53.49 11.63 -7.76
C ALA A 67 -54.36 12.28 -6.68
N LYS A 68 -55.46 11.63 -6.28
CA LYS A 68 -56.25 12.07 -5.13
C LYS A 68 -55.36 11.91 -3.88
N GLY A 69 -55.34 12.94 -3.03
CA GLY A 69 -54.29 13.13 -2.02
C GLY A 69 -54.09 12.01 -0.99
N LYS A 70 -54.95 10.99 -0.95
CA LYS A 70 -54.79 9.82 -0.09
C LYS A 70 -53.92 8.73 -0.75
N GLU A 71 -54.15 8.44 -2.04
CA GLU A 71 -53.36 7.45 -2.78
C GLU A 71 -51.89 7.89 -3.00
N ALA A 72 -51.64 9.19 -3.20
CA ALA A 72 -50.28 9.73 -3.32
C ALA A 72 -49.50 9.65 -2.00
N LEU A 73 -50.17 9.91 -0.87
CA LEU A 73 -49.58 9.81 0.46
C LEU A 73 -49.26 8.36 0.82
N ASP A 74 -50.17 7.43 0.52
CA ASP A 74 -49.97 5.99 0.75
C ASP A 74 -48.80 5.45 -0.10
N MET A 75 -48.64 5.94 -1.33
CA MET A 75 -47.51 5.57 -2.20
C MET A 75 -46.18 6.14 -1.70
N LEU A 76 -46.14 7.38 -1.21
CA LEU A 76 -44.95 7.97 -0.58
C LEU A 76 -44.56 7.22 0.72
N LEU A 77 -45.54 6.87 1.55
CA LEU A 77 -45.32 6.05 2.76
C LEU A 77 -44.83 4.64 2.40
N ALA A 78 -45.30 4.06 1.29
CA ALA A 78 -44.84 2.76 0.80
C ALA A 78 -43.40 2.82 0.26
N PHE A 79 -43.02 3.90 -0.44
CA PHE A 79 -41.63 4.12 -0.87
C PHE A 79 -40.68 4.32 0.30
N ASP A 80 -41.07 5.12 1.30
CA ASP A 80 -40.31 5.32 2.53
C ASP A 80 -40.13 4.00 3.29
N ALA A 81 -41.21 3.23 3.45
CA ALA A 81 -41.16 1.91 4.07
C ALA A 81 -40.31 0.89 3.29
N LEU A 82 -40.32 0.93 1.95
CA LEU A 82 -39.46 0.09 1.10
C LEU A 82 -37.99 0.54 1.17
N TYR A 83 -37.74 1.85 1.20
CA TYR A 83 -36.42 2.43 1.38
C TYR A 83 -35.85 2.04 2.75
N ASP A 84 -36.60 2.22 3.83
CA ASP A 84 -36.24 1.81 5.19
C ASP A 84 -36.04 0.30 5.31
N LYS A 85 -36.88 -0.50 4.64
CA LYS A 85 -36.71 -1.96 4.59
C LYS A 85 -35.42 -2.33 3.86
N ASN A 86 -35.12 -1.72 2.73
CA ASN A 86 -33.89 -1.94 1.97
C ASN A 86 -32.66 -1.47 2.74
N LEU A 87 -32.76 -0.31 3.40
CA LEU A 87 -31.73 0.23 4.29
C LEU A 87 -31.49 -0.74 5.45
N ARG A 88 -32.53 -1.27 6.08
CA ARG A 88 -32.41 -2.25 7.18
C ARG A 88 -31.82 -3.59 6.74
N LEU A 89 -32.16 -4.06 5.53
CA LEU A 89 -31.57 -5.27 4.94
C LEU A 89 -30.09 -5.05 4.57
N ALA A 90 -29.74 -3.88 4.04
CA ALA A 90 -28.34 -3.50 3.81
C ALA A 90 -27.58 -3.28 5.13
N MET A 91 -28.26 -2.75 6.15
CA MET A 91 -27.73 -2.47 7.48
C MET A 91 -27.69 -3.68 8.41
N GLN A 92 -28.14 -4.85 7.95
CA GLN A 92 -28.07 -6.06 8.76
C GLN A 92 -26.61 -6.49 9.02
N TYR A 93 -25.61 -5.95 8.30
CA TYR A 93 -24.13 -5.93 8.48
C TYR A 93 -23.43 -7.10 9.19
N LYS A 94 -24.11 -8.23 9.37
CA LYS A 94 -23.55 -9.41 9.99
C LYS A 94 -22.45 -9.89 9.07
N TYR A 95 -21.22 -9.97 9.57
CA TYR A 95 -20.04 -10.46 8.85
C TYR A 95 -19.41 -9.50 7.83
N MET A 96 -19.73 -8.19 7.83
CA MET A 96 -18.98 -7.22 7.02
C MET A 96 -17.50 -7.18 7.45
N ASP A 97 -17.23 -7.24 8.75
CA ASP A 97 -15.88 -7.37 9.32
C ASP A 97 -15.11 -8.59 8.78
N VAL A 98 -15.76 -9.75 8.71
CA VAL A 98 -15.18 -10.98 8.13
C VAL A 98 -14.97 -10.83 6.62
N THR A 99 -15.90 -10.18 5.94
CA THR A 99 -15.81 -9.91 4.49
C THR A 99 -14.61 -9.02 4.18
N LEU A 100 -14.42 -7.92 4.94
CA LEU A 100 -13.29 -7.01 4.78
C LEU A 100 -11.96 -7.72 5.04
N GLU A 101 -11.85 -8.49 6.13
CA GLU A 101 -10.66 -9.30 6.43
C GLU A 101 -10.31 -10.24 5.27
N ASN A 102 -11.26 -11.06 4.83
CA ASN A 102 -11.02 -12.05 3.78
C ASN A 102 -10.70 -11.41 2.43
N THR A 103 -11.38 -10.31 2.11
CA THR A 103 -11.15 -9.56 0.87
C THR A 103 -9.75 -8.95 0.85
N LEU A 104 -9.29 -8.38 1.97
CA LEU A 104 -7.91 -7.87 2.10
C LEU A 104 -6.88 -8.97 1.85
N LYS A 105 -7.03 -10.12 2.52
CA LYS A 105 -6.10 -11.26 2.38
C LYS A 105 -6.07 -11.78 0.94
N SER A 106 -7.24 -11.94 0.33
CA SER A 106 -7.37 -12.38 -1.06
C SER A 106 -6.66 -11.45 -2.03
N TYR A 107 -6.82 -10.13 -1.88
CA TYR A 107 -6.10 -9.18 -2.72
C TYR A 107 -4.59 -9.23 -2.49
N LEU A 108 -4.12 -9.34 -1.25
CA LEU A 108 -2.70 -9.51 -0.97
C LEU A 108 -2.13 -10.77 -1.65
N ASP A 109 -2.82 -11.90 -1.56
CA ASP A 109 -2.40 -13.13 -2.26
C ASP A 109 -2.44 -12.98 -3.79
N SER A 110 -3.44 -12.27 -4.32
CA SER A 110 -3.50 -11.93 -5.75
C SER A 110 -2.33 -11.05 -6.17
N TYR A 111 -1.88 -10.11 -5.34
CA TYR A 111 -0.69 -9.30 -5.64
C TYR A 111 0.57 -10.15 -5.69
N TYR A 112 0.75 -11.12 -4.80
CA TYR A 112 1.88 -12.06 -4.87
C TYR A 112 1.84 -12.97 -6.09
N THR A 113 0.64 -13.24 -6.63
CA THR A 113 0.48 -13.98 -7.89
C THR A 113 0.86 -13.12 -9.09
N SER A 114 0.41 -11.85 -9.11
CA SER A 114 0.67 -10.90 -10.20
C SER A 114 2.10 -10.35 -10.21
N TYR A 115 2.72 -10.23 -9.04
CA TYR A 115 4.07 -9.70 -8.84
C TYR A 115 4.89 -10.72 -8.03
N PRO A 116 5.48 -11.73 -8.71
CA PRO A 116 6.28 -12.74 -8.05
C PRO A 116 7.45 -12.11 -7.30
N VAL A 117 7.55 -12.42 -6.02
CA VAL A 117 8.68 -12.05 -5.17
C VAL A 117 9.48 -13.30 -4.80
N ARG A 118 10.80 -13.15 -4.66
CA ARG A 118 11.69 -14.24 -4.24
C ARG A 118 11.41 -14.63 -2.80
N ASP A 119 11.25 -13.64 -1.94
CA ASP A 119 11.06 -13.81 -0.50
C ASP A 119 9.79 -13.05 -0.08
N ARG A 120 8.68 -13.77 0.11
CA ARG A 120 7.41 -13.18 0.58
C ARG A 120 7.58 -12.62 2.00
N LYS A 121 7.52 -11.30 2.15
CA LYS A 121 7.69 -10.58 3.41
C LYS A 121 6.38 -10.46 4.18
N VAL A 122 5.22 -10.27 3.53
CA VAL A 122 3.93 -10.19 4.24
C VAL A 122 3.28 -11.56 4.32
N ARG A 123 3.05 -12.05 5.55
CA ARG A 123 2.46 -13.37 5.81
C ARG A 123 1.42 -13.29 6.91
N PHE A 124 0.26 -13.90 6.70
CA PHE A 124 -0.74 -14.08 7.76
C PHE A 124 -0.45 -15.36 8.54
N ARG A 125 -0.23 -15.24 9.85
CA ARG A 125 0.07 -16.38 10.73
C ARG A 125 -1.15 -16.78 11.55
N HIS A 126 -1.54 -18.04 11.39
CA HIS A 126 -2.49 -18.68 12.29
C HIS A 126 -1.72 -19.19 13.51
N MET A 127 -2.09 -18.67 14.69
CA MET A 127 -1.49 -19.07 15.98
C MET A 127 -2.24 -20.22 16.64
N ASN A 128 -3.42 -20.53 16.13
CA ASN A 128 -4.33 -21.51 16.68
C ASN A 128 -4.25 -22.84 15.90
N ASP A 129 -4.40 -23.97 16.58
CA ASP A 129 -4.49 -25.30 15.95
C ASP A 129 -5.63 -25.31 14.91
N ILE A 130 -5.40 -25.93 13.75
CA ILE A 130 -6.40 -26.14 12.71
C ILE A 130 -7.73 -26.69 13.25
N ARG A 131 -7.71 -27.51 14.31
CA ARG A 131 -8.93 -28.02 14.98
C ARG A 131 -9.76 -26.91 15.63
N SER A 132 -9.11 -25.91 16.20
CA SER A 132 -9.78 -24.75 16.78
C SER A 132 -10.30 -23.79 15.71
N VAL A 133 -9.61 -23.71 14.57
CA VAL A 133 -10.09 -22.99 13.38
C VAL A 133 -11.38 -23.61 12.85
N ILE A 134 -11.41 -24.93 12.67
CA ILE A 134 -12.61 -25.65 12.20
C ILE A 134 -13.78 -25.48 13.18
N ARG A 135 -13.53 -25.57 14.49
CA ARG A 135 -14.57 -25.33 15.52
C ARG A 135 -15.11 -23.91 15.46
N ALA A 136 -14.24 -22.91 15.33
CA ALA A 136 -14.66 -21.52 15.21
C ALA A 136 -15.55 -21.30 13.97
N ILE A 137 -15.17 -21.87 12.82
CA ILE A 137 -15.96 -21.83 11.58
C ILE A 137 -17.33 -22.48 11.78
N ASN A 138 -17.38 -23.70 12.32
CA ASN A 138 -18.64 -24.42 12.56
C ASN A 138 -19.57 -23.68 13.54
N ASN A 139 -19.00 -22.93 14.49
CA ASN A 139 -19.74 -22.16 15.48
C ASN A 139 -20.06 -20.72 15.02
N ASN A 140 -19.75 -20.35 13.76
CA ASN A 140 -19.84 -18.97 13.26
C ASN A 140 -19.10 -17.93 14.14
N GLN A 141 -17.99 -18.35 14.73
CA GLN A 141 -17.15 -17.54 15.61
C GLN A 141 -15.87 -17.11 14.89
N ARG A 142 -15.36 -15.94 15.28
CA ARG A 142 -14.05 -15.49 14.82
C ARG A 142 -12.95 -16.32 15.48
N ILE A 143 -11.94 -16.70 14.70
CA ILE A 143 -10.72 -17.32 15.21
C ILE A 143 -9.98 -16.24 16.01
N GLY A 144 -9.85 -16.38 17.34
CA GLY A 144 -9.62 -15.17 18.12
C GLY A 144 -8.99 -15.26 19.51
N ASN A 145 -8.54 -16.42 20.00
CA ASN A 145 -7.75 -16.39 21.24
C ASN A 145 -6.33 -15.99 20.90
N MET A 146 -5.89 -14.86 21.45
CA MET A 146 -4.55 -14.31 21.32
C MET A 146 -3.80 -14.62 22.64
N PRO A 147 -2.79 -15.50 22.63
CA PRO A 147 -1.96 -15.77 23.80
C PRO A 147 -1.26 -14.51 24.34
N ALA A 148 -0.93 -14.44 25.62
CA ALA A 148 -0.28 -13.25 26.20
C ALA A 148 1.11 -12.94 25.60
N ASP A 149 1.76 -13.96 25.06
CA ASP A 149 3.08 -14.01 24.40
C ASP A 149 3.03 -13.78 22.88
N SER A 150 1.92 -13.27 22.35
CA SER A 150 1.69 -13.21 20.90
C SER A 150 2.72 -12.42 20.08
N TYR A 151 3.37 -11.41 20.66
CA TYR A 151 4.41 -10.62 19.97
C TYR A 151 5.72 -11.41 19.76
N GLU A 152 5.91 -12.56 20.40
CA GLU A 152 7.02 -13.46 20.10
C GLU A 152 6.81 -14.23 18.78
N LEU A 153 5.54 -14.36 18.34
CA LEU A 153 5.15 -15.18 17.19
C LEU A 153 4.79 -14.37 15.94
N VAL A 154 4.41 -13.09 16.11
CA VAL A 154 4.05 -12.19 15.01
C VAL A 154 4.76 -10.84 15.15
N ASP A 155 5.15 -10.26 14.01
CA ASP A 155 5.77 -8.93 13.94
C ASP A 155 4.73 -7.81 14.09
N TYR A 156 3.50 -8.06 13.64
CA TYR A 156 2.41 -7.09 13.65
C TYR A 156 1.07 -7.67 14.08
N ILE A 157 0.32 -6.88 14.83
CA ILE A 157 -1.10 -7.09 15.10
C ILE A 157 -1.89 -6.08 14.27
N ALA A 158 -2.84 -6.57 13.49
CA ALA A 158 -3.68 -5.72 12.66
C ALA A 158 -5.06 -5.55 13.31
N TYR A 159 -5.59 -4.33 13.31
CA TYR A 159 -7.01 -4.06 13.53
C TYR A 159 -7.49 -3.01 12.55
N GLY A 160 -8.79 -2.89 12.36
CA GLY A 160 -9.36 -1.90 11.47
C GLY A 160 -10.65 -1.29 11.98
N SER A 161 -11.07 -0.24 11.30
CA SER A 161 -12.39 0.35 11.46
C SER A 161 -13.01 0.62 10.11
N TYR A 162 -14.34 0.53 10.03
CA TYR A 162 -15.07 0.92 8.83
C TYR A 162 -16.30 1.75 9.18
N SER A 163 -16.57 2.76 8.36
CA SER A 163 -17.78 3.59 8.44
C SER A 163 -18.43 3.68 7.07
N LEU A 164 -19.73 3.96 7.05
CA LEU A 164 -20.40 4.34 5.81
C LEU A 164 -19.85 5.67 5.36
N ALA A 165 -19.60 5.79 4.06
CA ALA A 165 -19.06 7.00 3.49
C ALA A 165 -20.07 8.15 3.55
N PRO A 166 -19.59 9.40 3.66
CA PRO A 166 -20.43 10.60 3.69
C PRO A 166 -21.39 10.72 2.49
N ASN A 167 -21.01 10.14 1.34
CA ASN A 167 -21.75 10.28 0.09
C ASN A 167 -22.98 9.36 -0.05
N CYS A 168 -23.31 8.55 0.97
CA CYS A 168 -24.51 7.69 1.03
C CYS A 168 -24.71 6.69 -0.14
N ASN A 169 -23.71 6.49 -1.00
CA ASN A 169 -23.84 5.69 -2.23
C ASN A 169 -23.30 4.25 -2.08
N GLY A 170 -23.37 3.68 -0.86
CA GLY A 170 -22.82 2.35 -0.56
C GLY A 170 -21.29 2.27 -0.53
N ASN A 171 -20.60 3.42 -0.55
CA ASN A 171 -19.18 3.48 -0.26
C ASN A 171 -18.94 3.34 1.25
N ILE A 172 -17.77 2.82 1.60
CA ILE A 172 -17.28 2.76 2.97
C ILE A 172 -15.93 3.47 3.04
N GLN A 173 -15.67 4.07 4.20
CA GLN A 173 -14.32 4.47 4.59
C GLN A 173 -13.76 3.38 5.49
N VAL A 174 -12.57 2.88 5.17
CA VAL A 174 -11.90 1.86 5.99
C VAL A 174 -10.52 2.33 6.35
N THR A 175 -10.14 2.08 7.60
CA THR A 175 -8.78 2.26 8.11
C THR A 175 -8.31 0.93 8.68
N ILE A 176 -7.11 0.51 8.33
CA ILE A 176 -6.39 -0.63 8.90
C ILE A 176 -5.11 -0.11 9.54
N THR A 177 -4.88 -0.52 10.78
CA THR A 177 -3.71 -0.19 11.58
C THR A 177 -2.94 -1.48 11.87
N LEU A 178 -1.65 -1.49 11.51
CA LEU A 178 -0.70 -2.51 11.93
C LEU A 178 0.11 -1.98 13.11
N VAL A 179 0.07 -2.66 14.25
CA VAL A 179 0.84 -2.34 15.46
C VAL A 179 2.03 -3.27 15.55
N GLY A 180 3.24 -2.71 15.52
CA GLY A 180 4.48 -3.47 15.70
C GLY A 180 4.73 -3.84 17.16
N SER A 181 5.63 -4.80 17.40
CA SER A 181 6.09 -5.17 18.75
C SER A 181 6.75 -4.01 19.52
N ASP A 182 7.21 -2.99 18.80
CA ASP A 182 7.79 -1.75 19.32
C ASP A 182 6.74 -0.67 19.64
N GLY A 183 5.46 -0.94 19.40
CA GLY A 183 4.35 -0.01 19.57
C GLY A 183 4.19 0.99 18.43
N PHE A 184 5.09 1.02 17.43
CA PHE A 184 4.92 1.88 16.26
C PHE A 184 3.81 1.34 15.37
N THR A 185 3.06 2.27 14.75
CA THR A 185 1.91 1.91 13.91
C THR A 185 2.12 2.28 12.45
N LYS A 186 1.60 1.43 11.56
CA LYS A 186 1.43 1.72 10.14
C LYS A 186 -0.06 1.75 9.81
N ASN A 187 -0.52 2.87 9.27
CA ASN A 187 -1.94 3.12 9.03
C ASN A 187 -2.22 3.19 7.52
N PHE A 188 -3.24 2.46 7.10
CA PHE A 188 -3.68 2.40 5.71
C PHE A 188 -5.17 2.70 5.65
N ALA A 189 -5.56 3.69 4.87
CA ALA A 189 -6.97 4.07 4.75
C ALA A 189 -7.40 4.20 3.29
N GLY A 190 -8.68 3.94 3.02
CA GLY A 190 -9.27 4.11 1.71
C GLY A 190 -10.77 4.40 1.78
N LEU A 191 -11.32 4.85 0.65
CA LEU A 191 -12.71 5.24 0.49
C LEU A 191 -13.25 4.69 -0.84
N GLY A 192 -14.43 4.05 -0.80
CA GLY A 192 -15.05 3.46 -1.98
C GLY A 192 -15.87 2.23 -1.66
N LYS A 193 -16.24 1.45 -2.67
CA LYS A 193 -16.91 0.16 -2.45
C LYS A 193 -16.00 -0.80 -1.67
N PRO A 194 -16.53 -1.72 -0.85
CA PRO A 194 -15.74 -2.58 0.01
C PRO A 194 -14.57 -3.29 -0.68
N SER A 195 -14.81 -3.90 -1.85
CA SER A 195 -13.76 -4.57 -2.64
C SER A 195 -12.66 -3.63 -3.13
N VAL A 196 -13.04 -2.45 -3.62
CA VAL A 196 -12.11 -1.43 -4.11
C VAL A 196 -11.21 -0.92 -2.99
N VAL A 197 -11.80 -0.61 -1.83
CA VAL A 197 -11.04 -0.11 -0.68
C VAL A 197 -10.05 -1.16 -0.18
N MET A 198 -10.47 -2.42 -0.07
CA MET A 198 -9.60 -3.51 0.36
C MET A 198 -8.47 -3.78 -0.65
N SER A 199 -8.74 -3.70 -1.96
CA SER A 199 -7.70 -3.80 -2.99
C SER A 199 -6.68 -2.67 -2.87
N GLN A 200 -7.12 -1.42 -2.69
CA GLN A 200 -6.23 -0.27 -2.51
C GLN A 200 -5.36 -0.42 -1.26
N ILE A 201 -5.95 -0.84 -0.13
CA ILE A 201 -5.20 -1.05 1.11
C ILE A 201 -4.22 -2.22 0.95
N ALA A 202 -4.63 -3.32 0.33
CA ALA A 202 -3.74 -4.45 0.02
C ALA A 202 -2.53 -4.01 -0.84
N SER A 203 -2.76 -3.20 -1.89
CA SER A 203 -1.67 -2.65 -2.72
C SER A 203 -0.68 -1.84 -1.89
N ARG A 204 -1.18 -0.97 -1.00
CA ARG A 204 -0.32 -0.13 -0.16
C ARG A 204 0.45 -0.94 0.88
N ILE A 205 -0.17 -1.96 1.47
CA ILE A 205 0.52 -2.89 2.37
C ILE A 205 1.61 -3.64 1.60
N PHE A 206 1.28 -4.20 0.44
CA PHE A 206 2.24 -4.89 -0.41
C PHE A 206 3.41 -3.99 -0.78
N GLU A 207 3.16 -2.78 -1.28
CA GLU A 207 4.19 -1.80 -1.63
C GLU A 207 5.04 -1.39 -0.43
N GLU A 208 4.45 -1.24 0.74
CA GLU A 208 5.18 -0.79 1.92
C GLU A 208 6.25 -1.78 2.35
N PHE A 209 5.94 -3.08 2.29
CA PHE A 209 6.86 -4.15 2.73
C PHE A 209 7.72 -4.69 1.59
N GLU A 210 7.17 -4.84 0.38
CA GLU A 210 7.84 -5.53 -0.72
C GLU A 210 8.70 -4.62 -1.58
N ARG A 211 8.29 -3.37 -1.78
CA ARG A 211 9.01 -2.45 -2.66
C ARG A 211 10.45 -2.29 -2.21
N THR A 212 11.38 -2.25 -3.17
CA THR A 212 12.79 -1.99 -2.93
C THR A 212 12.96 -0.72 -2.10
N LYS A 213 13.60 -0.87 -0.94
CA LYS A 213 14.00 0.22 -0.05
C LYS A 213 15.52 0.42 -0.18
N PHE A 214 15.98 1.65 0.00
CA PHE A 214 17.40 1.97 -0.06
C PHE A 214 17.94 2.26 1.35
N PRO A 215 19.19 1.86 1.65
CA PRO A 215 20.06 1.03 0.81
C PRO A 215 19.60 -0.43 0.77
N THR A 216 19.90 -1.14 -0.32
CA THR A 216 19.70 -2.60 -0.43
C THR A 216 20.87 -3.26 -1.11
N THR A 217 21.07 -4.55 -0.85
CA THR A 217 22.21 -5.30 -1.35
C THR A 217 21.75 -6.44 -2.25
N LEU A 218 22.31 -6.51 -3.45
CA LEU A 218 22.07 -7.57 -4.42
C LEU A 218 23.35 -8.38 -4.62
N ASN A 219 23.21 -9.70 -4.72
CA ASN A 219 24.33 -10.57 -5.10
C ASN A 219 24.28 -10.83 -6.61
N PHE A 220 25.39 -10.58 -7.27
CA PHE A 220 25.58 -10.69 -8.70
C PHE A 220 26.79 -11.56 -9.01
N ASN A 221 26.59 -12.81 -9.44
CA ASN A 221 27.68 -13.70 -9.90
C ASN A 221 28.90 -13.73 -8.93
N GLY A 222 28.63 -13.73 -7.62
CA GLY A 222 29.67 -13.71 -6.58
C GLY A 222 30.21 -12.31 -6.22
N ARG A 223 29.69 -11.25 -6.84
CA ARG A 223 29.96 -9.85 -6.49
C ARG A 223 28.73 -9.23 -5.83
N THR A 224 28.97 -8.54 -4.73
CA THR A 224 27.91 -7.85 -3.99
C THR A 224 27.82 -6.40 -4.49
N ILE A 225 26.63 -5.97 -4.93
CA ILE A 225 26.35 -4.58 -5.31
C ILE A 225 25.37 -4.01 -4.28
N THR A 226 25.71 -2.87 -3.70
CA THR A 226 24.83 -2.14 -2.79
C THR A 226 24.17 -0.99 -3.54
N LEU A 227 22.84 -1.02 -3.66
CA LEU A 227 22.05 0.08 -4.16
C LEU A 227 21.86 1.09 -3.03
N LEU A 228 22.41 2.29 -3.19
CA LEU A 228 22.32 3.37 -2.21
C LEU A 228 21.09 4.27 -2.42
N GLY A 229 20.55 4.29 -3.64
CA GLY A 229 19.51 5.26 -4.03
C GLY A 229 20.11 6.64 -4.30
N SER A 230 19.28 7.67 -4.28
CA SER A 230 19.69 9.08 -4.25
C SER A 230 19.72 9.59 -2.79
N PRO A 231 20.14 10.85 -2.51
CA PRO A 231 20.33 11.33 -1.14
C PRO A 231 19.10 11.21 -0.22
N ASN A 232 17.89 11.14 -0.77
CA ASN A 232 16.64 10.96 -0.02
C ASN A 232 16.23 9.49 0.17
N GLY A 233 17.10 8.53 -0.18
CA GLY A 233 16.80 7.09 -0.07
C GLY A 233 15.78 6.59 -1.09
N SER A 234 15.68 7.21 -2.27
CA SER A 234 14.78 6.81 -3.36
C SER A 234 15.45 6.95 -4.74
N VAL A 235 14.75 6.59 -5.82
CA VAL A 235 15.20 6.89 -7.18
C VAL A 235 15.10 8.40 -7.43
N GLY A 236 16.24 9.03 -7.72
CA GLY A 236 16.34 10.46 -7.98
C GLY A 236 16.01 10.84 -9.42
N GLU A 237 15.81 12.13 -9.64
CA GLU A 237 15.72 12.75 -10.97
C GLU A 237 16.81 13.83 -11.11
N THR A 238 17.37 13.96 -12.31
CA THR A 238 18.31 15.01 -12.66
C THR A 238 18.04 15.54 -14.07
N PHE A 239 18.46 16.78 -14.34
CA PHE A 239 18.50 17.33 -15.68
C PHE A 239 19.84 17.10 -16.39
N ASN A 240 20.88 16.72 -15.64
CA ASN A 240 22.22 16.47 -16.16
C ASN A 240 22.82 15.20 -15.53
N PRO A 241 23.18 14.18 -16.32
CA PRO A 241 23.80 12.94 -15.81
C PRO A 241 25.10 13.18 -15.02
N ASN A 242 25.85 14.24 -15.35
CA ASN A 242 27.08 14.58 -14.64
C ASN A 242 26.83 14.98 -13.19
N ASP A 243 25.70 15.63 -12.92
CA ASP A 243 25.34 16.02 -11.55
C ASP A 243 24.91 14.81 -10.73
N ALA A 244 24.18 13.87 -11.33
CA ALA A 244 23.90 12.58 -10.69
C ALA A 244 25.18 11.79 -10.40
N ALA A 245 26.14 11.75 -11.35
CA ALA A 245 27.44 11.10 -11.15
C ALA A 245 28.24 11.74 -10.02
N ARG A 246 28.15 13.07 -9.85
CA ARG A 246 28.79 13.80 -8.75
C ARG A 246 28.12 13.48 -7.42
N THR A 247 26.79 13.51 -7.37
CA THR A 247 26.01 13.13 -6.19
C THR A 247 26.35 11.73 -5.72
N CYS A 248 26.41 10.76 -6.64
CA CYS A 248 26.78 9.38 -6.28
C CYS A 248 28.19 9.28 -5.70
N ARG A 249 29.15 10.02 -6.24
CA ARG A 249 30.51 10.09 -5.69
C ARG A 249 30.52 10.66 -4.27
N TYR A 250 29.74 11.72 -4.00
CA TYR A 250 29.61 12.26 -2.64
C TYR A 250 28.97 11.27 -1.66
N MET A 251 28.08 10.40 -2.13
CA MET A 251 27.51 9.31 -1.34
C MET A 251 28.45 8.11 -1.17
N GLY A 252 29.69 8.17 -1.70
CA GLY A 252 30.66 7.08 -1.63
C GLY A 252 30.36 5.92 -2.60
N GLY A 253 29.61 6.19 -3.67
CA GLY A 253 29.27 5.25 -4.73
C GLY A 253 29.48 5.84 -6.13
N ARG A 254 28.81 5.26 -7.12
CA ARG A 254 28.84 5.68 -8.53
C ARG A 254 27.50 5.42 -9.19
N LEU A 255 27.32 5.93 -10.41
CA LEU A 255 26.21 5.50 -11.26
C LEU A 255 26.43 4.03 -11.70
N PRO A 256 25.35 3.27 -11.91
CA PRO A 256 25.44 1.96 -12.55
C PRO A 256 25.93 2.10 -13.99
N ASN A 257 26.63 1.10 -14.50
CA ASN A 257 26.84 0.96 -15.94
C ASN A 257 25.60 0.34 -16.62
N SER A 258 25.60 0.25 -17.96
CA SER A 258 24.45 -0.29 -18.71
C SER A 258 24.08 -1.72 -18.29
N ASN A 259 25.08 -2.58 -18.08
CA ASN A 259 24.86 -3.99 -17.74
C ASN A 259 24.30 -4.14 -16.33
N GLU A 260 24.85 -3.38 -15.37
CA GLU A 260 24.35 -3.33 -14.00
C GLU A 260 22.92 -2.80 -13.94
N LEU A 261 22.61 -1.77 -14.73
CA LEU A 261 21.27 -1.20 -14.82
C LEU A 261 20.26 -2.22 -15.35
N GLU A 262 20.55 -2.88 -16.48
CA GLU A 262 19.67 -3.91 -17.03
C GLU A 262 19.49 -5.09 -16.08
N MET A 263 20.57 -5.51 -15.40
CA MET A 263 20.50 -6.62 -14.46
C MET A 263 19.72 -6.27 -13.19
N ILE A 264 19.96 -5.10 -12.60
CA ILE A 264 19.17 -4.61 -11.47
C ILE A 264 17.69 -4.50 -11.87
N SER A 265 17.41 -4.17 -13.13
CA SER A 265 16.05 -4.21 -13.66
C SER A 265 15.46 -5.60 -13.77
N ALA A 266 16.26 -6.64 -13.99
CA ALA A 266 15.79 -8.02 -14.07
C ALA A 266 15.29 -8.55 -12.71
N TYR A 267 15.83 -8.04 -11.60
CA TYR A 267 15.28 -8.30 -10.26
C TYR A 267 13.89 -7.66 -10.08
N GLY A 268 13.66 -6.51 -10.72
CA GLY A 268 12.40 -5.76 -10.61
C GLY A 268 12.20 -5.08 -9.25
N ASP A 269 11.16 -4.25 -9.16
CA ASP A 269 10.92 -3.35 -8.02
C ASP A 269 10.56 -4.06 -6.69
N TRP A 270 10.31 -5.36 -6.74
CA TRP A 270 9.82 -6.15 -5.59
C TRP A 270 10.87 -7.13 -5.04
N ASN A 271 12.03 -7.26 -5.69
CA ASN A 271 13.09 -8.20 -5.29
C ASN A 271 14.41 -7.50 -4.95
N GLY A 272 14.34 -6.24 -4.48
CA GLY A 272 15.52 -5.43 -4.21
C GLY A 272 16.12 -4.78 -5.46
N GLY A 273 15.57 -5.04 -6.65
CA GLY A 273 15.95 -4.39 -7.90
C GLY A 273 15.19 -3.08 -8.14
N ILE A 274 15.39 -2.51 -9.33
CA ILE A 274 14.68 -1.31 -9.80
C ILE A 274 14.30 -1.50 -11.26
N GLY A 275 13.01 -1.52 -11.55
CA GLY A 275 12.49 -1.58 -12.90
C GLY A 275 12.82 -0.31 -13.68
N ILE A 276 13.51 -0.44 -14.81
CA ILE A 276 13.88 0.72 -15.64
C ILE A 276 12.71 1.28 -16.45
N GLY A 277 11.67 0.46 -16.69
CA GLY A 277 10.45 0.85 -17.40
C GLY A 277 10.74 1.49 -18.76
N ARG A 278 10.07 2.61 -19.05
CA ARG A 278 10.26 3.42 -20.27
C ARG A 278 11.06 4.71 -20.02
N SER A 279 11.51 4.93 -18.79
CA SER A 279 12.25 6.13 -18.41
C SER A 279 13.68 6.09 -18.93
N VAL A 280 14.29 7.26 -19.10
CA VAL A 280 15.70 7.39 -19.47
C VAL A 280 16.54 7.54 -18.20
N TRP A 281 17.63 6.79 -18.12
CA TRP A 281 18.43 6.66 -16.89
C TRP A 281 19.83 7.24 -17.07
N ALA A 282 20.35 7.91 -16.05
CA ALA A 282 21.75 8.29 -16.01
C ALA A 282 22.61 7.06 -15.68
N ILE A 283 23.65 6.82 -16.47
CA ILE A 283 24.58 5.70 -16.31
C ILE A 283 26.03 6.18 -16.39
N SER A 284 26.95 5.36 -15.90
CA SER A 284 28.39 5.53 -16.09
C SER A 284 28.88 4.64 -17.23
N SER A 285 29.71 5.20 -18.11
CA SER A 285 30.48 4.47 -19.11
C SER A 285 31.93 4.90 -19.00
N GLY A 286 32.73 4.13 -18.25
CA GLY A 286 34.08 4.55 -17.87
C GLY A 286 34.04 5.83 -17.01
N SER A 287 34.77 6.86 -17.44
CA SER A 287 34.79 8.17 -16.77
C SER A 287 33.64 9.11 -17.16
N GLU A 288 32.84 8.76 -18.18
CA GLU A 288 31.77 9.62 -18.69
C GLU A 288 30.41 9.26 -18.08
N ALA A 289 29.60 10.29 -17.82
CA ALA A 289 28.19 10.13 -17.50
C ALA A 289 27.36 10.21 -18.79
N LEU A 290 26.70 9.10 -19.13
CA LEU A 290 25.85 8.96 -20.30
C LEU A 290 24.41 8.68 -19.87
N VAL A 291 23.54 8.42 -20.85
CA VAL A 291 22.16 8.02 -20.60
C VAL A 291 21.84 6.67 -21.24
N TYR A 292 21.00 5.91 -20.56
CA TYR A 292 20.42 4.67 -21.06
C TYR A 292 18.95 4.90 -21.42
N HIS A 293 18.59 4.65 -22.68
CA HIS A 293 17.24 4.82 -23.20
C HIS A 293 16.64 3.47 -23.62
N PRO A 294 15.70 2.89 -22.84
CA PRO A 294 15.14 1.56 -23.10
C PRO A 294 14.53 1.38 -24.49
N GLY A 295 13.96 2.46 -25.05
CA GLY A 295 13.34 2.45 -26.38
C GLY A 295 14.27 2.60 -27.58
N LEU A 296 15.57 2.90 -27.41
CA LEU A 296 16.48 3.19 -28.53
C LEU A 296 17.58 2.12 -28.67
N ARG A 297 17.20 0.86 -28.90
CA ARG A 297 18.16 -0.27 -28.88
C ARG A 297 19.19 -0.31 -30.02
N ASN A 298 18.92 0.32 -31.16
CA ASN A 298 19.80 0.30 -32.32
C ASN A 298 20.47 1.68 -32.52
N PRO A 299 21.81 1.80 -32.67
CA PRO A 299 22.84 0.75 -32.57
C PRO A 299 23.13 0.28 -31.13
N SER A 300 22.69 1.04 -30.12
CA SER A 300 22.86 0.70 -28.70
C SER A 300 21.81 1.43 -27.86
N PRO A 301 21.35 0.96 -26.69
CA PRO A 301 20.50 1.76 -25.79
C PRO A 301 21.24 2.91 -25.09
N VAL A 302 22.58 2.94 -25.15
CA VAL A 302 23.41 3.98 -24.53
C VAL A 302 23.59 5.17 -25.49
N ARG A 303 23.33 6.37 -24.99
CA ARG A 303 23.38 7.63 -25.76
C ARG A 303 24.05 8.75 -24.97
N ARG A 304 24.52 9.77 -25.67
CA ARG A 304 24.82 11.07 -25.08
C ARG A 304 23.50 11.77 -24.72
N MET A 305 23.53 12.61 -23.70
CA MET A 305 22.36 13.41 -23.29
C MET A 305 21.77 14.24 -24.43
N SER A 306 22.60 14.73 -25.36
CA SER A 306 22.17 15.54 -26.51
C SER A 306 21.43 14.74 -27.59
N GLU A 307 21.52 13.41 -27.58
CA GLU A 307 20.96 12.52 -28.61
C GLU A 307 19.57 11.97 -28.23
N VAL A 308 19.06 12.34 -27.06
CA VAL A 308 17.75 11.88 -26.57
C VAL A 308 16.78 13.05 -26.41
N ASN A 309 15.53 12.84 -26.81
CA ASN A 309 14.48 13.84 -26.72
C ASN A 309 13.84 13.89 -25.32
N THR A 310 14.67 13.97 -24.27
CA THR A 310 14.21 14.19 -22.89
C THR A 310 15.23 15.05 -22.14
N ARG A 311 14.73 15.80 -21.16
CA ARG A 311 15.55 16.62 -20.27
C ARG A 311 15.58 16.09 -18.84
N LYS A 312 14.82 15.04 -18.53
CA LYS A 312 14.77 14.44 -17.19
C LYS A 312 15.30 13.01 -17.23
N PHE A 313 16.25 12.73 -16.36
CA PHE A 313 16.91 11.43 -16.23
C PHE A 313 16.71 10.89 -14.83
N LYS A 314 16.30 9.63 -14.75
CA LYS A 314 16.24 8.89 -13.48
C LYS A 314 17.64 8.43 -13.09
N TYR A 315 17.94 8.38 -11.81
CA TYR A 315 19.22 7.83 -11.35
C TYR A 315 19.10 7.22 -9.96
N TYR A 316 20.01 6.30 -9.67
CA TYR A 316 20.30 5.81 -8.33
C TYR A 316 21.80 5.53 -8.25
N CYS A 317 22.35 5.59 -7.05
CA CYS A 317 23.75 5.32 -6.81
C CYS A 317 23.94 3.87 -6.38
N ILE A 318 25.06 3.28 -6.79
CA ILE A 318 25.48 1.94 -6.37
C ILE A 318 26.91 1.98 -5.82
N LYS A 319 27.25 0.97 -5.01
CA LYS A 319 28.57 0.74 -4.45
C LYS A 319 28.98 -0.72 -4.60
#